data_AF-A0A2W1KCL0-F1
#
_entry.id   AF-A0A2W1KCL0-F1
#
_cell.length_a   1.000
_cell.length_b   1.000
_cell.length_c   1.000
_cell.angle_alpha   90.00
_cell.angle_beta   90.00
_cell.angle_gamma   90.00
#
_symmetry.space_group_name_H-M   'P 1'
#
loop_
_entity.id
_entity.type
_entity.pdbx_description
1 polymer ?
#
loop_
_entity_poly.entity_id
_entity_poly.type
_entity_poly.pdbx_seq_one_letter_code
_entity_poly.pdbx_strand_id
1 'polypeptide(L)'
;MKGRKLLLLVVMAVALAGCASAGAIVPLNRDTYMVAASGGGGLRTFSHLESLALAKARDYCAGMNKRMVFVSVHNSGAPTWTPMESDVTFRCVTDQGQ
;
A
#
# COMPACT_ATOMS: atom_id res chain seq x y z
N MET A 1 -3.85 -9.50 39.15
CA MET A 1 -4.04 -8.03 38.98
C MET A 1 -3.11 -7.38 37.95
N LYS A 2 -1.80 -7.73 37.88
CA LYS A 2 -0.86 -7.13 36.92
C LYS A 2 -1.15 -7.45 35.44
N GLY A 3 -1.53 -8.69 35.12
CA GLY A 3 -1.80 -9.13 33.75
C GLY A 3 -2.97 -8.42 33.06
N ARG A 4 -4.03 -8.05 33.81
CA ARG A 4 -5.21 -7.36 33.26
C ARG A 4 -4.91 -5.90 32.89
N LYS A 5 -4.02 -5.24 33.65
CA LYS A 5 -3.51 -3.90 33.31
C LYS A 5 -2.58 -3.94 32.10
N LEU A 6 -1.76 -4.99 31.98
CA LEU A 6 -0.89 -5.17 30.82
C LEU A 6 -1.69 -5.42 29.54
N LEU A 7 -2.75 -6.25 29.62
CA LEU A 7 -3.64 -6.55 28.50
C LEU A 7 -4.36 -5.28 27.98
N LEU A 8 -4.83 -4.42 28.90
CA LEU A 8 -5.46 -3.15 28.56
C LEU A 8 -4.50 -2.17 27.86
N LEU A 9 -3.25 -2.14 28.29
CA LEU A 9 -2.20 -1.32 27.67
C LEU A 9 -1.86 -1.78 26.25
N VAL A 10 -1.78 -3.11 26.04
CA VAL A 10 -1.53 -3.69 24.71
C VAL A 10 -2.71 -3.41 23.77
N VAL A 11 -3.95 -3.62 24.20
CA VAL A 11 -5.14 -3.35 23.37
C VAL A 11 -5.20 -1.87 22.96
N MET A 12 -4.86 -0.95 23.86
CA MET A 12 -4.84 0.47 23.54
C MET A 12 -3.74 0.81 22.53
N ALA A 13 -2.55 0.19 22.61
CA ALA A 13 -1.45 0.44 21.67
C ALA A 13 -1.77 -0.03 20.24
N VAL A 14 -2.51 -1.13 20.07
CA VAL A 14 -2.91 -1.63 18.73
C VAL A 14 -3.96 -0.71 18.08
N ALA A 15 -4.79 -0.02 18.87
CA ALA A 15 -5.80 0.90 18.36
C ALA A 15 -5.21 2.19 17.74
N LEU A 16 -3.96 2.55 18.06
CA LEU A 16 -3.27 3.71 17.47
C LEU A 16 -2.54 3.38 16.15
N ALA A 17 -2.60 2.14 15.67
CA ALA A 17 -2.12 1.81 14.33
C ALA A 17 -3.07 2.43 13.30
N GLY A 18 -2.78 3.66 12.88
CA GLY A 18 -3.55 4.41 11.89
C GLY A 18 -3.79 3.58 10.63
N CYS A 19 -5.05 3.57 10.19
CA CYS A 19 -5.57 2.85 9.04
C CYS A 19 -5.01 3.45 7.73
N ALA A 20 -3.74 3.18 7.42
CA ALA A 20 -3.19 3.39 6.09
C ALA A 20 -3.54 2.16 5.26
N SER A 21 -4.28 2.33 4.17
CA SER A 21 -4.81 1.21 3.41
C SER A 21 -4.51 1.40 1.93
N ALA A 22 -3.97 0.35 1.32
CA ALA A 22 -3.85 0.30 -0.13
C ALA A 22 -5.25 -0.01 -0.71
N GLY A 23 -5.70 0.84 -1.62
CA GLY A 23 -6.99 0.78 -2.29
C GLY A 23 -7.14 -0.41 -3.23
N ALA A 24 -8.20 -0.38 -4.04
CA ALA A 24 -8.46 -1.41 -5.04
C ALA A 24 -7.45 -1.35 -6.20
N ILE A 25 -7.21 -2.51 -6.82
CA ILE A 25 -6.38 -2.60 -8.03
C ILE A 25 -7.29 -2.37 -9.23
N VAL A 26 -6.91 -1.42 -10.08
CA VAL A 26 -7.64 -1.05 -11.29
C VAL A 26 -6.85 -1.52 -12.51
N PRO A 27 -7.43 -2.33 -13.41
CA PRO A 27 -6.77 -2.70 -14.66
C PRO A 27 -6.79 -1.52 -15.63
N LEU A 28 -5.60 -1.11 -16.09
CA LEU A 28 -5.45 -0.07 -17.13
C LEU A 28 -5.38 -0.67 -18.53
N ASN A 29 -4.75 -1.84 -18.67
CA ASN A 29 -4.59 -2.54 -19.95
C ASN A 29 -4.38 -4.06 -19.72
N ARG A 30 -4.19 -4.86 -20.79
CA ARG A 30 -4.08 -6.34 -20.72
C ARG A 30 -3.11 -6.88 -19.67
N ASP A 31 -1.99 -6.21 -19.44
CA ASP A 31 -0.98 -6.61 -18.45
C ASP A 31 -0.59 -5.47 -17.50
N THR A 32 -1.29 -4.33 -17.56
CA THR A 32 -0.97 -3.13 -16.78
C THR A 32 -2.09 -2.83 -15.80
N TYR A 33 -1.71 -2.67 -14.54
CA TYR A 33 -2.60 -2.44 -13.42
C TYR A 33 -2.13 -1.22 -12.64
N MET A 34 -3.04 -0.61 -11.92
CA MET A 34 -2.78 0.52 -11.05
C MET A 34 -3.33 0.23 -9.66
N VAL A 35 -2.60 0.61 -8.63
CA VAL A 35 -3.07 0.55 -7.25
C VAL A 35 -2.81 1.89 -6.59
N ALA A 36 -3.89 2.48 -6.07
CA ALA A 36 -3.81 3.71 -5.29
C ALA A 36 -3.62 3.34 -3.82
N ALA A 37 -2.65 3.92 -3.14
CA ALA A 37 -2.54 3.87 -1.69
C ALA A 37 -2.81 5.27 -1.12
N SER A 38 -3.75 5.36 -0.20
CA SER A 38 -4.07 6.60 0.49
C SER A 38 -3.93 6.44 2.00
N GLY A 39 -3.55 7.54 2.65
CA GLY A 39 -3.37 7.58 4.10
C GLY A 39 -3.68 8.96 4.66
N GLY A 40 -4.25 8.97 5.87
CA GLY A 40 -4.45 10.21 6.61
C GLY A 40 -3.12 10.91 6.90
N GLY A 41 -3.09 12.22 6.67
CA GLY A 41 -1.92 13.09 6.89
C GLY A 41 -1.39 12.98 8.33
N GLY A 42 -0.06 12.95 8.47
CA GLY A 42 0.66 12.71 9.72
C GLY A 42 2.13 12.36 9.45
N LEU A 43 2.76 11.55 10.31
CA LEU A 43 4.15 11.04 10.15
C LEU A 43 4.34 10.06 8.95
N ARG A 44 3.41 10.01 8.01
CA ARG A 44 3.43 9.09 6.87
C ARG A 44 4.11 9.80 5.70
N THR A 45 5.12 9.19 5.12
CA THR A 45 5.78 9.67 3.90
C THR A 45 5.15 9.03 2.67
N PHE A 46 5.27 9.67 1.50
CA PHE A 46 4.89 9.06 0.23
C PHE A 46 5.57 7.71 0.01
N SER A 47 6.82 7.54 0.48
CA SER A 47 7.54 6.26 0.43
C SER A 47 6.86 5.14 1.21
N HIS A 48 6.14 5.45 2.30
CA HIS A 48 5.36 4.46 3.04
C HIS A 48 4.14 4.00 2.20
N LEU A 49 3.43 4.94 1.58
CA LEU A 49 2.27 4.64 0.74
C LEU A 49 2.69 3.85 -0.50
N GLU A 50 3.79 4.26 -1.14
CA GLU A 50 4.38 3.55 -2.27
C GLU A 50 4.78 2.11 -1.88
N SER A 51 5.38 1.92 -0.71
CA SER A 51 5.75 0.58 -0.21
C SER A 51 4.52 -0.33 0.00
N LEU A 52 3.43 0.22 0.54
CA LEU A 52 2.15 -0.50 0.68
C LEU A 52 1.55 -0.86 -0.68
N ALA A 53 1.55 0.09 -1.62
CA ALA A 53 1.10 -0.09 -2.98
C ALA A 53 1.91 -1.18 -3.72
N LEU A 54 3.25 -1.12 -3.63
CA LEU A 54 4.17 -2.10 -4.21
C LEU A 54 4.00 -3.49 -3.59
N ALA A 55 3.80 -3.58 -2.27
CA ALA A 55 3.54 -4.86 -1.61
C ALA A 55 2.25 -5.49 -2.14
N LYS A 56 1.17 -4.71 -2.23
CA LYS A 56 -0.12 -5.18 -2.77
C LYS A 56 -0.03 -5.57 -4.24
N ALA A 57 0.70 -4.79 -5.04
CA ALA A 57 0.96 -5.09 -6.45
C ALA A 57 1.72 -6.41 -6.65
N ARG A 58 2.75 -6.64 -5.81
CA ARG A 58 3.51 -7.90 -5.81
C ARG A 58 2.62 -9.08 -5.46
N ASP A 59 1.84 -8.98 -4.40
CA ASP A 59 0.96 -10.06 -3.94
C ASP A 59 -0.10 -10.40 -5.00
N TYR A 60 -0.61 -9.37 -5.70
CA TYR A 60 -1.54 -9.54 -6.82
C TYR A 60 -0.91 -10.30 -8.00
N CYS A 61 0.29 -9.91 -8.44
CA CYS A 61 0.98 -10.64 -9.52
C CYS A 61 1.38 -12.06 -9.08
N ALA A 62 1.80 -12.25 -7.82
CA ALA A 62 2.14 -13.55 -7.27
C ALA A 62 0.96 -14.51 -7.27
N GLY A 63 -0.26 -14.02 -6.99
CA GLY A 63 -1.50 -14.81 -7.12
C GLY A 63 -1.76 -15.32 -8.54
N MET A 64 -1.14 -14.73 -9.56
CA MET A 64 -1.23 -15.15 -10.96
C MET A 64 0.00 -15.92 -11.44
N ASN A 65 0.94 -16.30 -10.55
CA ASN A 65 2.25 -16.86 -10.92
C ASN A 65 3.03 -15.96 -11.90
N LYS A 66 2.85 -14.64 -11.78
CA LYS A 66 3.54 -13.62 -12.58
C LYS A 66 4.46 -12.78 -11.69
N ARG A 67 5.51 -12.21 -12.27
CA ARG A 67 6.40 -11.25 -11.62
C ARG A 67 5.85 -9.83 -11.76
N MET A 68 5.93 -9.05 -10.69
CA MET A 68 5.59 -7.63 -10.73
C MET A 68 6.74 -6.81 -11.35
N VAL A 69 6.40 -5.96 -12.31
CA VAL A 69 7.30 -4.98 -12.93
C VAL A 69 6.75 -3.60 -12.65
N PHE A 70 7.54 -2.78 -11.96
CA PHE A 70 7.21 -1.38 -11.72
C PHE A 70 7.23 -0.61 -13.05
N VAL A 71 6.20 0.23 -13.28
CA VAL A 71 6.13 1.10 -14.46
C VAL A 71 6.33 2.56 -14.06
N SER A 72 5.53 3.05 -13.14
CA SER A 72 5.57 4.44 -12.71
C SER A 72 4.84 4.63 -11.38
N VAL A 73 5.20 5.69 -10.66
CA VAL A 73 4.51 6.15 -9.46
C VAL A 73 4.07 7.60 -9.67
N HIS A 74 2.84 7.91 -9.29
CA HIS A 74 2.32 9.26 -9.22
C HIS A 74 1.88 9.56 -7.80
N ASN A 75 2.48 10.58 -7.19
CA ASN A 75 2.18 10.98 -5.82
C ASN A 75 1.41 12.30 -5.84
N SER A 76 0.29 12.35 -5.14
CA SER A 76 -0.57 13.52 -5.08
C SER A 76 -1.03 13.78 -3.64
N GLY A 77 -1.54 15.00 -3.40
CA GLY A 77 -1.95 15.44 -2.07
C GLY A 77 -0.84 16.16 -1.29
N ALA A 78 -1.24 16.90 -0.26
CA ALA A 78 -0.38 17.70 0.58
C ALA A 78 -0.47 17.18 2.03
N PRO A 79 0.64 16.74 2.65
CA PRO A 79 0.65 16.09 3.98
C PRO A 79 -0.12 16.83 5.08
N THR A 80 -0.29 18.14 4.93
CA THR A 80 -0.88 19.05 5.93
C THR A 80 -2.35 19.43 5.64
N TRP A 81 -2.86 19.24 4.41
CA TRP A 81 -4.17 19.79 4.01
C TRP A 81 -5.08 18.77 3.33
N THR A 82 -4.53 17.88 2.50
CA THR A 82 -5.30 16.89 1.74
C THR A 82 -4.78 15.48 2.02
N PRO A 83 -5.62 14.44 1.93
CA PRO A 83 -5.14 13.07 2.02
C PRO A 83 -4.03 12.85 0.99
N MET A 84 -2.95 12.19 1.43
CA MET A 84 -1.85 11.84 0.56
C MET A 84 -2.25 10.59 -0.22
N GLU A 85 -2.05 10.62 -1.53
CA GLU A 85 -2.33 9.51 -2.43
C GLU A 85 -1.07 9.17 -3.22
N SER A 86 -0.84 7.88 -3.42
CA SER A 86 0.27 7.35 -4.21
C SER A 86 -0.28 6.28 -5.15
N ASP A 87 -0.35 6.63 -6.43
CA ASP A 87 -0.79 5.76 -7.50
C ASP A 87 0.41 5.05 -8.10
N VAL A 88 0.52 3.75 -7.85
CA VAL A 88 1.56 2.90 -8.44
C VAL A 88 0.98 2.15 -9.63
N THR A 89 1.55 2.40 -10.80
CA THR A 89 1.30 1.61 -12.01
C THR A 89 2.34 0.50 -12.12
N PHE A 90 1.87 -0.72 -12.33
CA PHE A 90 2.69 -1.90 -12.42
C PHE A 90 2.17 -2.85 -13.48
N ARG A 91 3.02 -3.78 -13.91
CA ARG A 91 2.67 -4.85 -14.84
C ARG A 91 2.92 -6.20 -14.21
N CYS A 92 2.07 -7.16 -14.52
CA CYS A 92 2.32 -8.55 -14.18
C CYS A 92 2.78 -9.28 -15.44
N VAL A 93 4.05 -9.67 -15.47
CA VAL A 93 4.66 -10.42 -16.59
C VAL A 93 4.92 -11.84 -16.15
N THR A 94 4.71 -12.83 -17.01
CA THR A 94 5.15 -14.20 -16.71
C THR A 94 6.68 -14.18 -16.54
N ASP A 95 7.18 -14.93 -15.56
CA ASP A 95 8.60 -15.09 -15.28
C ASP A 95 9.26 -15.85 -16.46
N GLN A 96 9.40 -15.17 -17.59
CA GLN A 96 10.09 -15.60 -18.79
C GLN A 96 11.15 -14.52 -18.99
N GLY A 97 12.36 -14.79 -18.45
CA GLY A 97 13.44 -13.81 -18.42
C GLY A 97 13.73 -13.21 -19.80
N GLN A 98 13.47 -11.92 -19.96
CA GLN A 98 14.24 -11.00 -20.79
C GLN A 98 13.89 -9.55 -20.45
#